data_AF-A0A146K7G6-F1
#
_entry.id   AF-A0A146K7G6-F1
#
_cell.length_a   1.000
_cell.length_b   1.000
_cell.length_c   1.000
_cell.angle_alpha   90.00
_cell.angle_beta   90.00
_cell.angle_gamma   90.00
#
_symmetry.space_group_name_H-M   'P 1'
#
loop_
_entity.id
_entity.type
_entity.pdbx_description
1 polymer ?
#
loop_
_entity_poly.entity_id
_entity_poly.type
_entity_poly.pdbx_seq_one_letter_code
_entity_poly.pdbx_strand_id
1 'polypeptide(L)'
;NAICANHLQILYPQVPKSKYKTPATLKTGKFTLAFVPVPLLHWPDSMFSYCPEKELLFANDGFGQHFSSSERFYDQCSNKGLIIKQMKEYTANILGCCQHPLQVALKAAATISIKTILTAHGVSWRGADVGVPLSFYSAFASDQHLQEKMTIIFYSFNGETKRIASYLATKCKKKIAFVDLSTTDLTKCAHEAFESKYLAFGTPVV
;
A
#
# COMPACT_ATOMS: atom_id res chain seq x y z
N ASN A 1 20.58 8.18 -0.74
CA ASN A 1 20.46 9.65 -0.84
C ASN A 1 21.12 10.28 0.40
N ALA A 2 21.76 11.45 0.29
CA ALA A 2 22.44 12.15 1.39
C ALA A 2 21.53 12.43 2.59
N ILE A 3 20.22 12.68 2.36
CA ILE A 3 19.22 12.88 3.42
C ILE A 3 19.11 11.62 4.30
N CYS A 4 18.97 10.45 3.69
CA CYS A 4 18.86 9.17 4.39
C CYS A 4 20.14 8.88 5.20
N ALA A 5 21.32 9.14 4.60
CA ALA A 5 22.60 8.98 5.29
C ALA A 5 22.71 9.91 6.51
N ASN A 6 22.14 11.11 6.46
CA ASN A 6 22.07 12.01 7.62
C ASN A 6 21.16 11.44 8.72
N HIS A 7 19.97 10.95 8.37
CA HIS A 7 19.06 10.33 9.34
C HIS A 7 19.70 9.11 10.02
N LEU A 8 20.33 8.22 9.25
CA LEU A 8 21.03 7.07 9.80
C LEU A 8 22.19 7.48 10.72
N GLN A 9 22.89 8.58 10.40
CA GLN A 9 23.98 9.08 11.25
C GLN A 9 23.47 9.59 12.61
N ILE A 10 22.26 10.15 12.67
CA ILE A 10 21.63 10.57 13.93
C ILE A 10 21.27 9.35 14.78
N LEU A 11 20.70 8.30 14.15
CA LEU A 11 20.26 7.09 14.83
C LEU A 11 21.44 6.18 15.25
N TYR A 12 22.51 6.16 14.46
CA TYR A 12 23.66 5.29 14.65
C TYR A 12 24.97 6.09 14.60
N PRO A 13 25.21 6.99 15.57
CA PRO A 13 26.37 7.90 15.58
C PRO A 13 27.72 7.19 15.53
N GLN A 14 27.79 5.94 15.99
CA GLN A 14 28.98 5.10 15.99
C GLN A 14 29.38 4.57 14.60
N VAL A 15 28.47 4.57 13.62
CA VAL A 15 28.77 4.09 12.27
C VAL A 15 29.25 5.28 11.43
N PRO A 16 30.41 5.20 10.76
CA PRO A 16 30.88 6.30 9.92
C PRO A 16 29.92 6.56 8.75
N LYS A 17 29.53 7.82 8.53
CA LYS A 17 28.64 8.25 7.43
C LYS A 17 29.03 7.71 6.06
N SER A 18 30.34 7.56 5.81
CA SER A 18 30.90 7.02 4.57
C SER A 18 30.44 5.59 4.26
N LYS A 19 29.97 4.85 5.26
CA LYS A 19 29.40 3.49 5.14
C LYS A 19 27.95 3.48 4.66
N TYR A 20 27.22 4.60 4.73
CA TYR A 20 25.84 4.69 4.24
C TYR A 20 25.79 4.92 2.72
N LYS A 21 26.33 3.94 1.98
CA LYS A 21 26.30 3.91 0.52
C LYS A 21 25.69 2.59 0.08
N THR A 22 24.65 2.66 -0.72
CA THR A 22 24.07 1.48 -1.37
C THR A 22 24.91 1.17 -2.62
N PRO A 23 25.57 0.00 -2.71
CA PRO A 23 26.21 -0.40 -3.96
C PRO A 23 25.15 -0.73 -5.01
N ALA A 24 25.51 -0.76 -6.29
CA ALA A 24 24.58 -1.21 -7.33
C ALA A 24 24.18 -2.68 -7.12
N THR A 25 25.16 -3.51 -6.75
CA THR A 25 24.96 -4.94 -6.48
C THR A 25 25.83 -5.41 -5.32
N LEU A 26 25.40 -6.47 -4.63
CA LEU A 26 26.15 -7.16 -3.59
C LEU A 26 26.15 -8.67 -3.85
N LYS A 27 27.33 -9.26 -4.02
CA LYS A 27 27.50 -10.71 -4.16
C LYS A 27 27.72 -11.35 -2.78
N THR A 28 26.85 -12.29 -2.39
CA THR A 28 26.87 -12.98 -1.09
C THR A 28 27.29 -14.44 -1.21
N GLY A 29 28.15 -14.73 -2.20
CA GLY A 29 28.56 -16.09 -2.57
C GLY A 29 27.91 -16.53 -3.87
N LYS A 30 26.94 -17.45 -3.79
CA LYS A 30 26.21 -17.96 -4.96
C LYS A 30 25.10 -17.02 -5.47
N PHE A 31 24.76 -16.00 -4.69
CA PHE A 31 23.66 -15.09 -5.00
C PHE A 31 24.15 -13.65 -5.15
N THR A 32 23.44 -12.90 -5.97
CA THR A 32 23.67 -11.48 -6.21
C THR A 32 22.42 -10.70 -5.86
N LEU A 33 22.55 -9.69 -5.00
CA LEU A 33 21.47 -8.76 -4.69
C LEU A 33 21.68 -7.49 -5.52
N ALA A 34 20.69 -7.14 -6.33
CA ALA A 34 20.58 -5.83 -6.97
C ALA A 34 19.66 -4.95 -6.14
N PHE A 35 20.05 -3.70 -5.90
CA PHE A 35 19.26 -2.76 -5.11
C PHE A 35 18.51 -1.81 -6.04
N VAL A 36 17.20 -1.69 -5.84
CA VAL A 36 16.30 -0.88 -6.67
C VAL A 36 15.70 0.23 -5.81
N PRO A 37 16.24 1.46 -5.86
CA PRO A 37 15.67 2.58 -5.13
C PRO A 37 14.25 2.88 -5.60
N VAL A 38 13.33 3.02 -4.66
CA VAL A 38 11.93 3.42 -4.88
C VAL A 38 11.59 4.58 -3.95
N PRO A 39 12.26 5.74 -4.09
CA PRO A 39 12.11 6.84 -3.16
C PRO A 39 10.66 7.31 -3.11
N LEU A 40 10.20 7.65 -1.90
CA LEU A 40 8.82 8.04 -1.59
C LEU A 40 7.80 6.91 -1.80
N LEU A 41 8.24 5.65 -1.72
CA LEU A 41 7.37 4.46 -1.64
C LEU A 41 7.61 3.69 -0.31
N HIS A 42 7.32 4.24 0.86
CA HIS A 42 6.72 5.57 1.12
C HIS A 42 7.70 6.59 1.72
N TRP A 43 8.96 6.21 1.96
CA TRP A 43 9.98 7.09 2.53
C TRP A 43 11.07 7.45 1.51
N PRO A 44 11.82 8.54 1.70
CA PRO A 44 12.90 8.93 0.80
C PRO A 44 14.03 7.89 0.65
N ASP A 45 14.16 6.95 1.59
CA ASP A 45 15.16 5.88 1.60
C ASP A 45 14.65 4.53 1.10
N SER A 46 13.35 4.41 0.80
CA SER A 46 12.73 3.16 0.39
C SER A 46 13.46 2.56 -0.83
N MET A 47 13.76 1.26 -0.74
CA MET A 47 14.39 0.49 -1.80
C MET A 47 13.92 -0.95 -1.74
N PHE A 48 13.87 -1.61 -2.89
CA PHE A 48 13.73 -3.05 -2.98
C PHE A 48 15.11 -3.71 -3.17
N SER A 49 15.19 -4.99 -2.84
CA SER A 49 16.33 -5.83 -3.19
C SER A 49 15.85 -6.97 -4.07
N TYR A 50 16.55 -7.24 -5.17
CA TYR A 50 16.20 -8.29 -6.12
C TYR A 50 17.34 -9.30 -6.22
N CYS A 51 17.00 -10.59 -6.17
CA CYS A 51 17.94 -11.71 -6.37
C CYS A 51 17.61 -12.40 -7.70
N PRO A 52 18.36 -12.13 -8.79
CA PRO A 52 18.07 -12.66 -10.12
C PRO A 52 18.11 -14.19 -10.17
N GLU A 53 19.06 -14.81 -9.47
CA GLU A 53 19.24 -16.27 -9.49
C GLU A 53 18.04 -17.03 -8.87
N LYS A 54 17.18 -16.33 -8.12
CA LYS A 54 15.96 -16.86 -7.50
C LYS A 54 14.69 -16.21 -8.01
N GLU A 55 14.79 -15.22 -8.90
CA GLU A 55 13.64 -14.39 -9.32
C GLU A 55 12.84 -13.87 -8.11
N LEU A 56 13.57 -13.42 -7.09
CA LEU A 56 13.04 -13.11 -5.76
C LEU A 56 13.15 -11.62 -5.48
N LEU A 57 12.03 -10.98 -5.16
CA LEU A 57 11.96 -9.57 -4.76
C LEU A 57 11.74 -9.45 -3.25
N PHE A 58 12.65 -8.77 -2.55
CA PHE A 58 12.44 -8.29 -1.20
C PHE A 58 11.88 -6.87 -1.29
N ALA A 59 10.57 -6.74 -1.05
CA ALA A 59 9.81 -5.52 -1.32
C ALA A 59 9.59 -4.62 -0.10
N ASN A 60 9.98 -5.06 1.11
CA ASN A 60 9.75 -4.30 2.34
C ASN A 60 8.26 -3.89 2.46
N ASP A 61 7.92 -2.60 2.49
CA ASP A 61 6.53 -2.10 2.55
C ASP A 61 5.72 -2.39 1.28
N GLY A 62 6.39 -2.50 0.14
CA GLY A 62 5.75 -2.77 -1.15
C GLY A 62 5.02 -4.11 -1.13
N PHE A 63 3.78 -4.11 -1.64
CA PHE A 63 2.92 -5.30 -1.70
C PHE A 63 2.56 -5.91 -0.34
N GLY A 64 2.88 -5.22 0.76
CA GLY A 64 2.61 -5.64 2.12
C GLY A 64 1.17 -5.37 2.55
N GLN A 65 0.86 -5.86 3.74
CA GLN A 65 -0.43 -5.67 4.39
C GLN A 65 -0.32 -5.90 5.91
N HIS A 66 -1.24 -5.33 6.68
CA HIS A 66 -1.32 -5.57 8.13
C HIS A 66 -2.26 -6.75 8.46
N PHE A 67 -1.73 -7.97 8.39
CA PHE A 67 -2.42 -9.22 8.72
C PHE A 67 -1.47 -10.12 9.50
N SER A 68 -1.89 -10.51 10.70
CA SER A 68 -1.14 -11.45 11.53
C SER A 68 -1.53 -12.89 11.20
N SER A 69 -0.54 -13.75 10.96
CA SER A 69 -0.74 -15.16 10.69
C SER A 69 0.48 -15.99 11.10
N SER A 70 0.26 -17.24 11.48
CA SER A 70 1.32 -18.26 11.61
C SER A 70 1.88 -18.67 10.25
N GLU A 71 1.11 -18.47 9.18
CA GLU A 71 1.52 -18.77 7.81
C GLU A 71 2.48 -17.72 7.25
N ARG A 72 3.15 -18.04 6.14
CA ARG A 72 4.14 -17.15 5.51
C ARG A 72 3.74 -16.69 4.12
N PHE A 73 2.96 -17.49 3.40
CA PHE A 73 2.54 -17.21 2.03
C PHE A 73 1.03 -17.16 1.89
N TYR A 74 0.56 -16.31 0.98
CA TYR A 74 -0.85 -16.13 0.67
C TYR A 74 -1.58 -17.45 0.34
N ASP A 75 -0.94 -18.39 -0.37
CA ASP A 75 -1.54 -19.68 -0.71
C ASP A 75 -1.82 -20.57 0.50
N GLN A 76 -1.14 -20.35 1.62
CA GLN A 76 -1.28 -21.13 2.85
C GLN A 76 -2.44 -20.63 3.72
N CYS A 77 -2.88 -19.38 3.52
CA CYS A 77 -3.91 -18.76 4.34
C CYS A 77 -5.32 -19.14 3.89
N SER A 78 -6.18 -19.48 4.84
CA SER A 78 -7.59 -19.79 4.58
C SER A 78 -8.41 -18.54 4.21
N ASN A 79 -8.20 -17.41 4.89
CA ASN A 79 -8.96 -16.18 4.66
C ASN A 79 -8.28 -15.25 3.65
N LYS A 80 -8.24 -15.67 2.39
CA LYS A 80 -7.69 -14.89 1.28
C LYS A 80 -8.35 -13.52 1.12
N GLY A 81 -9.68 -13.45 1.27
CA GLY A 81 -10.44 -12.21 1.15
C GLY A 81 -10.02 -11.14 2.17
N LEU A 82 -9.74 -11.54 3.41
CA LEU A 82 -9.25 -10.62 4.44
C LEU A 82 -7.85 -10.09 4.10
N ILE A 83 -6.95 -10.90 3.55
CA ILE A 83 -5.62 -10.45 3.14
C ILE A 83 -5.72 -9.37 2.05
N ILE A 84 -6.58 -9.58 1.05
CA ILE A 84 -6.83 -8.57 0.01
C ILE A 84 -7.41 -7.30 0.60
N LYS A 85 -8.35 -7.42 1.55
CA LYS A 85 -8.90 -6.26 2.27
C LYS A 85 -7.80 -5.48 3.01
N GLN A 86 -6.94 -6.17 3.76
CA GLN A 86 -5.84 -5.54 4.50
C GLN A 86 -4.80 -4.92 3.57
N MET A 87 -4.55 -5.49 2.39
CA MET A 87 -3.67 -4.89 1.37
C MET A 87 -4.25 -3.59 0.83
N LYS A 88 -5.56 -3.55 0.55
CA LYS A 88 -6.24 -2.32 0.12
C LYS A 88 -6.25 -1.27 1.23
N GLU A 89 -6.53 -1.65 2.47
CA GLU A 89 -6.51 -0.75 3.63
C GLU A 89 -5.10 -0.19 3.90
N TYR A 90 -4.06 -1.03 3.83
CA TYR A 90 -2.67 -0.61 3.94
C TYR A 90 -2.31 0.38 2.82
N THR A 91 -2.69 0.08 1.59
CA THR A 91 -2.43 0.94 0.43
C THR A 91 -3.13 2.29 0.59
N ALA A 92 -4.41 2.30 0.97
CA ALA A 92 -5.19 3.52 1.19
C ALA A 92 -4.56 4.44 2.24
N ASN A 93 -4.04 3.88 3.33
CA ASN A 93 -3.56 4.65 4.48
C ASN A 93 -2.08 5.02 4.41
N ILE A 94 -1.24 4.16 3.84
CA ILE A 94 0.23 4.34 3.84
C ILE A 94 0.72 4.79 2.46
N LEU A 95 0.20 4.18 1.40
CA LEU A 95 0.68 4.37 0.03
C LEU A 95 -0.24 5.23 -0.82
N GLY A 96 -1.35 5.75 -0.29
CA GLY A 96 -2.39 6.44 -1.04
C GLY A 96 -1.87 7.68 -1.79
N CYS A 97 -0.82 8.33 -1.26
CA CYS A 97 -0.15 9.46 -1.91
C CYS A 97 1.09 9.07 -2.75
N CYS A 98 1.39 7.77 -2.85
CA CYS A 98 2.60 7.25 -3.48
C CYS A 98 2.37 6.73 -4.92
N GLN A 99 1.29 7.16 -5.57
CA GLN A 99 0.87 6.66 -6.89
C GLN A 99 1.96 6.82 -7.97
N HIS A 100 2.59 7.99 -8.06
CA HIS A 100 3.64 8.24 -9.04
C HIS A 100 4.93 7.43 -8.78
N PRO A 101 5.52 7.43 -7.56
CA PRO A 101 6.62 6.54 -7.23
C PRO A 101 6.33 5.07 -7.54
N LEU A 102 5.10 4.61 -7.27
CA LEU A 102 4.68 3.26 -7.56
C LEU A 102 4.67 2.96 -9.05
N GLN A 103 4.15 3.86 -9.89
CA GLN A 103 4.13 3.71 -11.34
C GLN A 103 5.54 3.51 -11.91
N VAL A 104 6.51 4.28 -11.41
CA VAL A 104 7.92 4.16 -11.79
C VAL A 104 8.49 2.81 -11.36
N ALA A 105 8.23 2.39 -10.11
CA ALA A 105 8.67 1.11 -9.58
C ALA A 105 8.12 -0.08 -10.40
N LEU A 106 6.82 -0.06 -10.73
CA LEU A 106 6.18 -1.09 -11.54
C LEU A 106 6.76 -1.16 -12.96
N LYS A 107 7.04 -0.01 -13.59
CA LYS A 107 7.68 0.05 -14.91
C LYS A 107 9.08 -0.56 -14.89
N ALA A 108 9.87 -0.29 -13.83
CA ALA A 108 11.17 -0.91 -13.65
C ALA A 108 11.07 -2.42 -13.38
N ALA A 109 10.03 -2.85 -12.65
CA ALA A 109 9.77 -4.26 -12.38
C ALA A 109 9.29 -5.04 -13.63
N ALA A 110 8.70 -4.38 -14.62
CA ALA A 110 8.16 -5.02 -15.83
C ALA A 110 9.23 -5.72 -16.69
N THR A 111 10.51 -5.36 -16.55
CA THR A 111 11.61 -5.96 -17.31
C THR A 111 12.31 -7.11 -16.59
N ILE A 112 11.88 -7.47 -15.37
CA ILE A 112 12.51 -8.52 -14.56
C ILE A 112 11.53 -9.65 -14.24
N SER A 113 12.02 -10.89 -14.19
CA SER A 113 11.19 -12.03 -13.81
C SER A 113 11.06 -12.09 -12.28
N ILE A 114 9.84 -12.20 -11.78
CA ILE A 114 9.55 -12.26 -10.34
C ILE A 114 8.64 -13.48 -10.09
N LYS A 115 9.19 -14.49 -9.42
CA LYS A 115 8.45 -15.68 -8.97
C LYS A 115 7.98 -15.59 -7.53
N THR A 116 8.64 -14.76 -6.73
CA THR A 116 8.33 -14.60 -5.31
C THR A 116 8.56 -13.15 -4.88
N ILE A 117 7.61 -12.60 -4.13
CA ILE A 117 7.70 -11.29 -3.47
C ILE A 117 7.66 -11.53 -1.97
N LEU A 118 8.75 -11.20 -1.28
CA LEU A 118 8.83 -11.19 0.18
C LEU A 118 8.60 -9.78 0.71
N THR A 119 7.59 -9.63 1.55
CA THR A 119 7.19 -8.35 2.14
C THR A 119 7.67 -8.28 3.59
N ALA A 120 7.80 -7.05 4.13
CA ALA A 120 8.08 -6.85 5.56
C ALA A 120 6.81 -6.95 6.43
N HIS A 121 5.63 -6.79 5.81
CA HIS A 121 4.35 -6.76 6.50
C HIS A 121 3.42 -7.86 5.99
N GLY A 122 2.99 -8.71 6.91
CA GLY A 122 2.02 -9.76 6.66
C GLY A 122 2.61 -10.98 5.94
N VAL A 123 1.86 -11.53 5.00
CA VAL A 123 2.24 -12.70 4.20
C VAL A 123 2.84 -12.29 2.86
N SER A 124 3.70 -13.16 2.35
CA SER A 124 4.41 -13.00 1.09
C SER A 124 3.69 -13.69 -0.08
N TRP A 125 4.12 -13.39 -1.30
CA TRP A 125 3.48 -13.84 -2.54
C TRP A 125 4.43 -14.76 -3.31
N ARG A 126 3.93 -15.84 -3.92
CA ARG A 126 4.75 -16.75 -4.73
C ARG A 126 3.96 -17.42 -5.85
N GLY A 127 4.67 -17.86 -6.89
CA GLY A 127 4.08 -18.58 -8.01
C GLY A 127 3.00 -17.74 -8.72
N ALA A 128 1.85 -18.35 -8.99
CA ALA A 128 0.74 -17.67 -9.65
C ALA A 128 0.16 -16.48 -8.83
N ASP A 129 0.29 -16.53 -7.50
CA ASP A 129 -0.30 -15.50 -6.62
C ASP A 129 0.46 -14.17 -6.67
N VAL A 130 1.68 -14.13 -7.24
CA VAL A 130 2.41 -12.87 -7.49
C VAL A 130 1.61 -11.91 -8.38
N GLY A 131 0.76 -12.44 -9.27
CA GLY A 131 -0.10 -11.63 -10.13
C GLY A 131 -1.14 -10.81 -9.35
N VAL A 132 -1.55 -11.24 -8.16
CA VAL A 132 -2.57 -10.57 -7.34
C VAL A 132 -2.13 -9.16 -6.92
N PRO A 133 -1.02 -8.98 -6.17
CA PRO A 133 -0.58 -7.66 -5.77
C PRO A 133 -0.11 -6.83 -6.97
N LEU A 134 0.56 -7.42 -7.97
CA LEU A 134 1.00 -6.68 -9.15
C LEU A 134 -0.17 -6.07 -9.93
N SER A 135 -1.25 -6.83 -10.12
CA SER A 135 -2.44 -6.34 -10.83
C SER A 135 -3.13 -5.22 -10.05
N PHE A 136 -3.27 -5.39 -8.72
CA PHE A 136 -3.88 -4.37 -7.86
C PHE A 136 -3.07 -3.07 -7.87
N TYR A 137 -1.75 -3.14 -7.66
CA TYR A 137 -0.89 -1.96 -7.65
C TYR A 137 -0.80 -1.29 -9.03
N SER A 138 -0.86 -2.06 -10.13
CA SER A 138 -0.94 -1.52 -11.50
C SER A 138 -2.26 -0.76 -11.72
N ALA A 139 -3.38 -1.31 -11.27
CA ALA A 139 -4.67 -0.63 -11.33
C ALA A 139 -4.70 0.63 -10.45
N PHE A 140 -4.09 0.58 -9.27
CA PHE A 140 -3.95 1.76 -8.41
C PHE A 140 -3.10 2.84 -9.07
N ALA A 141 -1.92 2.49 -9.60
CA ALA A 141 -1.00 3.41 -10.27
C ALA A 141 -1.62 4.13 -11.48
N SER A 142 -2.68 3.56 -12.07
CA SER A 142 -3.36 4.05 -13.28
C SER A 142 -4.81 4.52 -13.04
N ASP A 143 -5.21 4.74 -11.79
CA ASP A 143 -6.58 5.12 -11.39
C ASP A 143 -7.69 4.12 -11.79
N GLN A 144 -7.33 2.94 -12.26
CA GLN A 144 -8.25 1.86 -12.63
C GLN A 144 -8.80 1.09 -11.41
N HIS A 145 -8.29 1.37 -10.22
CA HIS A 145 -8.81 0.81 -8.96
C HIS A 145 -10.18 1.40 -8.56
N LEU A 146 -10.53 2.59 -9.06
CA LEU A 146 -11.77 3.29 -8.72
C LEU A 146 -13.00 2.53 -9.22
N GLN A 147 -14.00 2.41 -8.34
CA GLN A 147 -15.27 1.76 -8.62
C GLN A 147 -16.37 2.82 -8.80
N GLU A 148 -17.45 2.48 -9.52
CA GLU A 148 -18.70 3.27 -9.56
C GLU A 148 -19.43 3.20 -8.20
N LYS A 149 -18.79 3.79 -7.18
CA LYS A 149 -19.14 3.81 -5.77
C LYS A 149 -19.03 5.25 -5.26
N MET A 150 -19.99 5.65 -4.43
CA MET A 150 -19.95 6.89 -3.67
C MET A 150 -19.72 6.59 -2.19
N THR A 151 -18.75 7.26 -1.56
CA THR A 151 -18.60 7.23 -0.10
C THR A 151 -19.05 8.55 0.48
N ILE A 152 -20.07 8.51 1.34
CA ILE A 152 -20.61 9.66 2.05
C ILE A 152 -19.99 9.69 3.45
N ILE A 153 -19.09 10.64 3.67
CA ILE A 153 -18.35 10.84 4.92
C ILE A 153 -19.03 11.98 5.69
N PHE A 154 -19.50 11.72 6.90
CA PHE A 154 -20.21 12.75 7.65
C PHE A 154 -20.00 12.66 9.16
N TYR A 155 -20.26 13.79 9.82
CA TYR A 155 -20.48 13.87 11.27
C TYR A 155 -21.90 14.36 11.53
N SER A 156 -22.56 13.83 12.56
CA SER A 156 -23.96 14.15 12.86
C SER A 156 -24.20 14.21 14.37
N PHE A 157 -24.41 15.41 14.90
CA PHE A 157 -24.67 15.62 16.34
C PHE A 157 -26.09 15.20 16.75
N ASN A 158 -27.12 15.70 16.05
CA ASN A 158 -28.54 15.48 16.37
C ASN A 158 -29.28 14.56 15.37
N GLY A 159 -28.54 13.92 14.45
CA GLY A 159 -29.12 13.02 13.44
C GLY A 159 -29.49 13.67 12.11
N GLU A 160 -29.54 15.00 12.02
CA GLU A 160 -30.00 15.69 10.80
C GLU A 160 -29.05 15.49 9.61
N THR A 161 -27.74 15.60 9.82
CA THR A 161 -26.75 15.34 8.75
C THR A 161 -26.85 13.88 8.27
N LYS A 162 -27.06 12.93 9.19
CA LYS A 162 -27.27 11.52 8.84
C LYS A 162 -28.54 11.34 8.01
N ARG A 163 -29.63 12.04 8.35
CA ARG A 163 -30.88 12.03 7.58
C ARG A 163 -30.67 12.54 6.15
N ILE A 164 -29.91 13.63 5.98
CA ILE A 164 -29.54 14.15 4.66
C ILE A 164 -28.70 13.13 3.88
N ALA A 165 -27.68 12.54 4.52
CA ALA A 165 -26.85 11.49 3.90
C ALA A 165 -27.71 10.30 3.43
N SER A 166 -28.63 9.83 4.27
CA SER A 166 -29.55 8.75 3.91
C SER A 166 -30.48 9.14 2.75
N TYR A 167 -30.98 10.38 2.72
CA TYR A 167 -31.79 10.87 1.61
C TYR A 167 -31.00 10.89 0.30
N LEU A 168 -29.77 11.43 0.30
CA LEU A 168 -28.89 11.42 -0.88
C LEU A 168 -28.68 10.00 -1.39
N ALA A 169 -28.54 9.04 -0.48
CA ALA A 169 -28.39 7.64 -0.86
C ALA A 169 -29.62 7.06 -1.57
N THR A 170 -30.83 7.44 -1.18
CA THR A 170 -32.05 7.02 -1.91
C THR A 170 -32.12 7.56 -3.34
N LYS A 171 -31.43 8.67 -3.64
CA LYS A 171 -31.42 9.30 -4.97
C LYS A 171 -30.26 8.85 -5.85
N CYS A 172 -29.23 8.26 -5.25
CA CYS A 172 -28.06 7.80 -5.98
C CYS A 172 -28.24 6.33 -6.39
N LYS A 173 -28.14 6.06 -7.70
CA LYS A 173 -28.25 4.71 -8.28
C LYS A 173 -26.98 3.87 -8.15
N LYS A 174 -25.93 4.41 -7.53
CA LYS A 174 -24.61 3.77 -7.42
C LYS A 174 -24.50 2.99 -6.11
N LYS A 175 -23.44 2.18 -5.96
CA LYS A 175 -23.10 1.60 -4.66
C LYS A 175 -22.71 2.72 -3.69
N ILE A 176 -23.20 2.64 -2.45
CA ILE A 176 -22.96 3.68 -1.44
C ILE A 176 -22.33 3.06 -0.21
N ALA A 177 -21.32 3.72 0.33
CA ALA A 177 -20.81 3.48 1.67
C ALA A 177 -21.06 4.73 2.53
N PHE A 178 -21.49 4.50 3.76
CA PHE A 178 -21.63 5.54 4.77
C PHE A 178 -20.45 5.46 5.72
N VAL A 179 -19.81 6.59 5.98
CA VAL A 179 -18.77 6.73 6.99
C VAL A 179 -19.23 7.80 7.97
N ASP A 180 -19.73 7.35 9.12
CA ASP A 180 -20.08 8.22 10.24
C ASP A 180 -18.84 8.40 11.12
N LEU A 181 -18.24 9.58 11.07
CA LEU A 181 -17.01 9.93 11.79
C LEU A 181 -17.17 9.88 13.32
N SER A 182 -18.41 9.83 13.84
CA SER A 182 -18.65 9.63 15.29
C SER A 182 -18.43 8.19 15.74
N THR A 183 -18.43 7.22 14.81
CA THR A 183 -18.36 5.78 15.10
C THR A 183 -17.33 5.02 14.25
N THR A 184 -16.73 5.69 13.26
CA THR A 184 -15.76 5.10 12.33
C THR A 184 -14.40 5.76 12.49
N ASP A 185 -13.34 4.95 12.62
CA ASP A 185 -11.97 5.44 12.65
C ASP A 185 -11.48 5.91 11.27
N LEU A 186 -10.44 6.74 11.27
CA LEU A 186 -9.88 7.33 10.05
C LEU A 186 -9.29 6.27 9.10
N THR A 187 -8.81 5.14 9.63
CA THR A 187 -8.24 4.05 8.81
C THR A 187 -9.30 3.45 7.91
N LYS A 188 -10.47 3.14 8.47
CA LYS A 188 -11.63 2.65 7.71
C LYS A 188 -12.20 3.72 6.80
N CYS A 189 -12.22 4.99 7.22
CA CYS A 189 -12.63 6.10 6.37
C CYS A 189 -11.78 6.15 5.10
N ALA A 190 -10.45 6.10 5.23
CA ALA A 190 -9.53 6.08 4.09
C ALA A 190 -9.77 4.85 3.21
N HIS A 191 -9.92 3.65 3.79
CA HIS A 191 -10.21 2.43 3.05
C HIS A 191 -11.51 2.52 2.22
N GLU A 192 -12.59 3.01 2.82
CA GLU A 192 -13.88 3.16 2.13
C GLU A 192 -13.82 4.22 1.02
N ALA A 193 -13.10 5.32 1.25
CA ALA A 193 -12.90 6.39 0.29
C ALA A 193 -12.01 5.96 -0.89
N PHE A 194 -10.99 5.15 -0.64
CA PHE A 194 -9.93 4.82 -1.59
C PHE A 194 -10.43 4.28 -2.94
N GLU A 195 -11.36 3.32 -2.94
CA GLU A 195 -11.90 2.77 -4.19
C GLU A 195 -13.13 3.54 -4.72
N SER A 196 -13.47 4.70 -4.14
CA SER A 196 -14.70 5.44 -4.49
C SER A 196 -14.42 6.54 -5.50
N LYS A 197 -15.07 6.46 -6.66
CA LYS A 197 -14.99 7.51 -7.68
C LYS A 197 -15.69 8.82 -7.26
N TYR A 198 -16.61 8.76 -6.31
CA TYR A 198 -17.34 9.93 -5.81
C TYR A 198 -17.24 10.01 -4.29
N LEU A 199 -16.99 11.20 -3.77
CA LEU A 199 -17.00 11.49 -2.34
C LEU A 199 -18.03 12.59 -2.05
N ALA A 200 -18.72 12.45 -0.94
CA ALA A 200 -19.58 13.51 -0.39
C ALA A 200 -19.23 13.72 1.09
N PHE A 201 -19.15 14.97 1.50
CA PHE A 201 -18.82 15.35 2.88
C PHE A 201 -20.00 16.09 3.52
N GLY A 202 -20.34 15.74 4.76
CA GLY A 202 -21.43 16.38 5.50
C GLY A 202 -21.02 16.70 6.94
N THR A 203 -21.23 17.95 7.36
CA THR A 203 -21.00 18.38 8.74
C THR A 203 -22.04 19.43 9.12
N PRO A 204 -22.57 19.43 10.37
CA PRO A 204 -23.26 20.60 10.89
C PRO A 204 -22.27 21.77 11.04
N VAL A 205 -22.80 22.99 11.02
CA VAL A 205 -22.07 24.16 11.54
C VAL A 205 -22.18 24.12 13.07
N VAL A 206 -21.07 24.39 13.76
CA VAL A 206 -21.03 24.55 15.23
C VAL A 206 -21.45 25.96 15.60
#